data_AF-A0A7Y2YXI9-F1
#
_entry.id   AF-A0A7Y2YXI9-F1
#
_cell.length_a   1.000
_cell.length_b   1.000
_cell.length_c   1.000
_cell.angle_alpha   90.00
_cell.angle_beta   90.00
_cell.angle_gamma   90.00
#
_symmetry.space_group_name_H-M   'P 1'
#
loop_
_entity.id
_entity.type
_entity.pdbx_description
1 polymer ?
#
loop_
_entity_poly.entity_id
_entity_poly.type
_entity_poly.pdbx_seq_one_letter_code
_entity_poly.pdbx_strand_id
1 'polypeptide(L)'
;MSNNKLLLTVIAVAALLCFQTTEAQAPPVDPVSFNFDGGIAIQTSSDLKDSNGSFSANRWFVSMGVTYAWDYRNSIGLSAGGGITKYDFDEETGFGGGMPWEEIEDTRISLVGRFGFGERGSIILIPSARYNGEKDSKSSDGRTYGLFAAAAWRLSPDLTIGPGIGVFSRIEDGTQVFPILVIDWNISERWNLSTGRGLASSQGPGLRLSYQANERWSLGLAGRYENIEFRLDENGTTPSGVGRDQSIPLVASAVWEPNPTVKLSLFGGLEFGGKLKLKDFSGEFISETKYDPAPIFGGTFELRF
;
A
#
# COMPACT_ATOMS: atom_id res chain seq x y z
N MET A 1 -45.52 -23.23 57.72
CA MET A 1 -46.60 -22.74 58.59
C MET A 1 -46.42 -21.24 58.75
N SER A 2 -47.56 -20.53 58.66
CA SER A 2 -47.79 -19.09 58.67
C SER A 2 -46.95 -18.25 59.65
N ASN A 3 -46.54 -17.03 59.24
CA ASN A 3 -46.95 -15.74 59.85
C ASN A 3 -46.08 -14.59 59.28
N ASN A 4 -46.60 -13.76 58.36
CA ASN A 4 -47.42 -12.55 58.56
C ASN A 4 -46.75 -11.40 59.35
N LYS A 5 -46.44 -10.33 58.58
CA LYS A 5 -46.79 -8.91 58.76
C LYS A 5 -46.22 -8.12 59.97
N LEU A 6 -45.48 -7.04 59.67
CA LEU A 6 -45.92 -5.62 59.80
C LEU A 6 -44.73 -4.71 59.38
N LEU A 7 -44.81 -3.97 58.27
CA LEU A 7 -45.34 -2.60 58.11
C LEU A 7 -44.40 -1.48 58.64
N LEU A 8 -43.83 -0.68 57.73
CA LEU A 8 -43.87 0.78 57.85
C LEU A 8 -43.56 1.48 56.53
N THR A 9 -44.52 2.34 56.17
CA THR A 9 -44.73 3.14 54.98
C THR A 9 -43.86 4.40 54.96
N VAL A 10 -43.30 4.80 53.82
CA VAL A 10 -43.27 6.20 53.37
C VAL A 10 -43.38 6.26 51.83
N ILE A 11 -44.34 7.04 51.36
CA ILE A 11 -44.64 7.38 49.97
C ILE A 11 -43.74 8.56 49.54
N ALA A 12 -43.13 8.49 48.35
CA ALA A 12 -42.80 9.68 47.58
C ALA A 12 -42.76 9.35 46.08
N VAL A 13 -43.75 9.89 45.37
CA VAL A 13 -43.84 9.95 43.90
C VAL A 13 -42.80 10.96 43.40
N ALA A 14 -41.93 10.53 42.48
CA ALA A 14 -41.22 11.43 41.59
C ALA A 14 -40.99 10.71 40.26
N ALA A 15 -41.87 11.00 39.30
CA ALA A 15 -41.62 10.75 37.90
C ALA A 15 -40.46 11.65 37.45
N LEU A 16 -39.29 11.07 37.20
CA LEU A 16 -38.31 11.67 36.30
C LEU A 16 -38.18 10.75 35.08
N LEU A 17 -38.75 11.24 33.98
CA LEU A 17 -38.37 10.89 32.63
C LEU A 17 -36.88 11.22 32.48
N CYS A 18 -36.01 10.25 32.75
CA CYS A 18 -34.68 10.27 32.19
C CYS A 18 -34.82 10.02 30.70
N PHE A 19 -34.83 11.09 29.92
CA PHE A 19 -34.42 11.05 28.53
C PHE A 19 -33.02 10.43 28.52
N GLN A 20 -32.94 9.12 28.25
CA GLN A 20 -31.69 8.56 27.77
C GLN A 20 -31.50 9.20 26.40
N THR A 21 -30.59 10.16 26.31
CA THR A 21 -29.92 10.45 25.06
C THR A 21 -29.20 9.17 24.70
N THR A 22 -29.87 8.31 23.94
CA THR A 22 -29.22 7.25 23.19
C THR A 22 -28.23 7.99 22.30
N GLU A 23 -26.95 8.04 22.68
CA GLU A 23 -25.94 8.26 21.67
C GLU A 23 -26.21 7.19 20.63
N ALA A 24 -26.50 7.62 19.40
CA ALA A 24 -26.76 6.72 18.29
C ALA A 24 -25.50 5.87 18.12
N GLN A 25 -25.49 4.72 18.79
CA GLN A 25 -24.44 3.74 18.70
C GLN A 25 -24.46 3.33 17.23
N ALA A 26 -23.37 3.64 16.52
CA ALA A 26 -23.23 3.25 15.13
C ALA A 26 -23.59 1.76 15.00
N PRO A 27 -24.33 1.36 13.95
CA PRO A 27 -24.76 -0.03 13.80
C PRO A 27 -23.56 -0.98 13.98
N PRO A 28 -23.77 -2.17 14.57
CA PRO A 28 -22.68 -3.10 14.83
C PRO A 28 -21.94 -3.36 13.52
N VAL A 29 -20.68 -2.93 13.48
CA VAL A 29 -19.78 -3.24 12.36
C VAL A 29 -19.63 -4.75 12.39
N ASP A 30 -19.84 -5.43 11.25
CA ASP A 30 -19.43 -6.82 11.13
C ASP A 30 -17.96 -6.87 11.53
N PRO A 31 -17.64 -7.53 12.66
CA PRO A 31 -16.36 -7.32 13.31
C PRO A 31 -15.24 -7.95 12.50
N VAL A 32 -15.55 -8.72 11.46
CA VAL A 32 -14.59 -9.30 10.53
C VAL A 32 -14.93 -8.80 9.14
N SER A 33 -13.91 -8.30 8.42
CA SER A 33 -14.01 -8.02 7.00
C SER A 33 -12.84 -8.65 6.25
N PHE A 34 -13.10 -9.10 5.04
CA PHE A 34 -12.14 -9.66 4.12
C PHE A 34 -11.90 -8.69 2.97
N ASN A 35 -10.68 -8.69 2.46
CA ASN A 35 -10.32 -8.02 1.23
C ASN A 35 -9.58 -8.98 0.31
N PHE A 36 -9.84 -8.85 -0.99
CA PHE A 36 -9.11 -9.53 -2.03
C PHE A 36 -8.90 -8.54 -3.18
N ASP A 37 -7.65 -8.31 -3.54
CA ASP A 37 -7.27 -7.31 -4.54
C ASP A 37 -6.19 -7.85 -5.47
N GLY A 38 -6.10 -7.27 -6.66
CA GLY A 38 -5.11 -7.67 -7.63
C GLY A 38 -5.13 -6.76 -8.85
N GLY A 39 -4.17 -6.95 -9.73
CA GLY A 39 -4.08 -6.13 -10.94
C GLY A 39 -2.88 -6.42 -11.80
N ILE A 40 -2.81 -5.64 -12.88
CA ILE A 40 -1.74 -5.64 -13.87
C ILE A 40 -1.29 -4.21 -14.13
N ALA A 41 0.01 -4.00 -14.32
CA ALA A 41 0.59 -2.78 -14.86
C ALA A 41 1.55 -3.13 -16.00
N ILE A 42 1.43 -2.41 -17.11
CA ILE A 42 2.23 -2.57 -18.32
C ILE A 42 2.99 -1.27 -18.50
N GLN A 43 4.31 -1.34 -18.42
CA GLN A 43 5.24 -0.28 -18.78
C GLN A 43 5.78 -0.60 -20.17
N THR A 44 5.54 0.29 -21.13
CA THR A 44 6.02 0.10 -22.50
C THR A 44 7.53 0.31 -22.56
N SER A 45 8.14 -0.11 -23.69
CA SER A 45 9.56 0.10 -23.95
C SER A 45 9.98 1.55 -23.68
N SER A 46 11.12 1.70 -23.01
CA SER A 46 11.78 2.97 -22.73
C SER A 46 13.28 2.85 -22.96
N ASP A 47 13.84 3.85 -23.62
CA ASP A 47 15.24 3.91 -24.00
C ASP A 47 16.14 4.15 -22.77
N LEU A 48 17.25 3.44 -22.73
CA LEU A 48 18.30 3.66 -21.74
C LEU A 48 19.22 4.80 -22.19
N LYS A 49 19.59 5.69 -21.27
CA LYS A 49 20.36 6.91 -21.61
C LYS A 49 21.81 6.66 -22.01
N ASP A 50 22.39 5.56 -21.53
CA ASP A 50 23.81 5.25 -21.69
C ASP A 50 24.05 4.14 -22.73
N SER A 51 23.03 3.81 -23.54
CA SER A 51 23.12 2.84 -24.64
C SER A 51 22.04 3.08 -25.71
N ASN A 52 22.03 2.27 -26.75
CA ASN A 52 20.97 2.27 -27.76
C ASN A 52 19.86 1.26 -27.45
N GLY A 53 19.97 0.53 -26.33
CA GLY A 53 18.99 -0.47 -25.94
C GLY A 53 17.84 0.14 -25.16
N SER A 54 16.72 -0.59 -25.14
CA SER A 54 15.54 -0.26 -24.36
C SER A 54 15.19 -1.39 -23.40
N PHE A 55 14.23 -1.13 -22.51
CA PHE A 55 13.57 -2.19 -21.76
C PHE A 55 12.09 -1.90 -21.56
N SER A 56 11.30 -2.95 -21.33
CA SER A 56 9.91 -2.85 -20.90
C SER A 56 9.66 -3.69 -19.65
N ALA A 57 8.55 -3.45 -18.96
CA ALA A 57 8.22 -4.20 -17.75
C ALA A 57 6.72 -4.47 -17.62
N ASN A 58 6.35 -5.70 -17.28
CA ASN A 58 4.98 -6.09 -16.98
C ASN A 58 4.87 -6.62 -15.56
N ARG A 59 3.91 -6.10 -14.80
CA ARG A 59 3.73 -6.39 -13.37
C ARG A 59 2.35 -6.98 -13.13
N TRP A 60 2.27 -8.08 -12.41
CA TRP A 60 1.04 -8.69 -11.91
C TRP A 60 1.11 -8.85 -10.41
N PHE A 61 -0.01 -8.68 -9.72
CA PHE A 61 -0.06 -8.93 -8.28
C PHE A 61 -1.44 -9.40 -7.83
N VAL A 62 -1.45 -10.08 -6.70
CA VAL A 62 -2.64 -10.46 -5.96
C VAL A 62 -2.39 -10.35 -4.46
N SER A 63 -3.41 -9.97 -3.72
CA SER A 63 -3.37 -9.78 -2.28
C SER A 63 -4.69 -10.18 -1.66
N MET A 64 -4.62 -10.68 -0.44
CA MET A 64 -5.76 -10.99 0.40
C MET A 64 -5.52 -10.48 1.82
N GLY A 65 -6.59 -10.17 2.52
CA GLY A 65 -6.50 -9.77 3.90
C GLY A 65 -7.76 -10.02 4.68
N VAL A 66 -7.59 -10.17 5.98
CA VAL A 66 -8.66 -10.26 6.96
C VAL A 66 -8.42 -9.18 8.00
N THR A 67 -9.47 -8.47 8.40
CA THR A 67 -9.43 -7.43 9.42
C THR A 67 -10.48 -7.71 10.46
N TYR A 68 -10.07 -7.75 11.72
CA TYR A 68 -10.94 -7.74 12.87
C TYR A 68 -11.07 -6.31 13.42
N ALA A 69 -12.27 -5.74 13.39
CA ALA A 69 -12.60 -4.44 13.97
C ALA A 69 -13.50 -4.65 15.19
N TRP A 70 -13.03 -4.26 16.36
CA TRP A 70 -13.81 -4.35 17.60
C TRP A 70 -14.62 -3.08 17.86
N ASP A 71 -14.23 -1.95 17.27
CA ASP A 71 -15.06 -0.76 17.14
C ASP A 71 -14.73 0.02 15.86
N TYR A 72 -15.32 1.21 15.70
CA TYR A 72 -15.16 2.07 14.53
C TYR A 72 -13.77 2.74 14.41
N ARG A 73 -12.95 2.72 15.46
CA ARG A 73 -11.63 3.38 15.51
C ARG A 73 -10.48 2.40 15.63
N ASN A 74 -10.77 1.13 15.91
CA ASN A 74 -9.75 0.19 16.29
C ASN A 74 -9.91 -1.16 15.59
N SER A 75 -8.83 -1.58 14.95
CA SER A 75 -8.79 -2.83 14.21
C SER A 75 -7.39 -3.42 14.11
N ILE A 76 -7.35 -4.73 13.92
CA ILE A 76 -6.15 -5.48 13.58
C ILE A 76 -6.46 -6.30 12.34
N GLY A 77 -5.59 -6.24 11.35
CA GLY A 77 -5.67 -7.07 10.17
C GLY A 77 -4.39 -7.83 9.88
N LEU A 78 -4.54 -8.91 9.13
CA LEU A 78 -3.46 -9.66 8.50
C LEU A 78 -3.67 -9.55 6.98
N SER A 79 -2.62 -9.24 6.24
CA SER A 79 -2.62 -9.25 4.79
C SER A 79 -1.45 -10.06 4.26
N ALA A 80 -1.71 -10.85 3.22
CA ALA A 80 -0.70 -11.57 2.46
C ALA A 80 -0.90 -11.29 0.97
N GLY A 81 0.18 -11.14 0.22
CA GLY A 81 0.11 -10.95 -1.22
C GLY A 81 1.42 -11.30 -1.89
N GLY A 82 1.40 -11.33 -3.20
CA GLY A 82 2.58 -11.54 -4.02
C GLY A 82 2.34 -11.15 -5.46
N GLY A 83 3.42 -11.10 -6.22
CA GLY A 83 3.40 -10.62 -7.59
C GLY A 83 4.62 -11.07 -8.37
N ILE A 84 4.57 -10.77 -9.65
CA ILE A 84 5.64 -11.06 -10.60
C ILE A 84 5.85 -9.81 -11.45
N THR A 85 7.10 -9.41 -11.62
CA THR A 85 7.52 -8.42 -12.60
C THR A 85 8.39 -9.09 -13.64
N LYS A 86 7.99 -9.02 -14.92
CA LYS A 86 8.80 -9.49 -16.04
C LYS A 86 9.41 -8.29 -16.73
N TYR A 87 10.74 -8.27 -16.80
CA TYR A 87 11.50 -7.31 -17.58
C TYR A 87 11.86 -7.94 -18.93
N ASP A 88 11.83 -7.12 -19.96
CA ASP A 88 12.28 -7.49 -21.30
C ASP A 88 13.30 -6.43 -21.74
N PHE A 89 14.55 -6.85 -21.91
CA PHE A 89 15.69 -6.01 -22.24
C PHE A 89 16.18 -6.32 -23.65
N ASP A 90 16.47 -5.29 -24.42
CA ASP A 90 17.14 -5.48 -25.70
C ASP A 90 18.61 -5.92 -25.48
N GLU A 91 19.14 -6.75 -26.40
CA GLU A 91 20.55 -7.17 -26.32
C GLU A 91 21.54 -5.98 -26.48
N GLU A 92 21.09 -4.86 -27.04
CA GLU A 92 21.89 -3.63 -27.26
C GLU A 92 22.01 -2.72 -26.02
N THR A 93 21.46 -3.12 -24.85
CA THR A 93 21.46 -2.25 -23.66
C THR A 93 22.86 -2.03 -23.07
N GLY A 94 23.78 -2.98 -23.24
CA GLY A 94 25.11 -2.96 -22.60
C GLY A 94 25.11 -2.92 -21.06
N PHE A 95 23.93 -2.88 -20.43
CA PHE A 95 23.75 -2.75 -18.99
C PHE A 95 23.70 -4.14 -18.36
N GLY A 96 24.58 -4.39 -17.38
CA GLY A 96 24.68 -5.69 -16.69
C GLY A 96 24.84 -6.90 -17.64
N GLY A 97 25.52 -6.70 -18.77
CA GLY A 97 25.73 -7.74 -19.78
C GLY A 97 24.61 -7.88 -20.82
N GLY A 98 23.67 -6.92 -20.90
CA GLY A 98 22.58 -6.91 -21.89
C GLY A 98 21.23 -7.25 -21.27
N MET A 99 21.15 -8.42 -20.64
CA MET A 99 19.97 -8.91 -19.92
C MET A 99 20.36 -9.17 -18.46
N PRO A 100 20.27 -8.15 -17.59
CA PRO A 100 20.78 -8.22 -16.22
C PRO A 100 19.87 -9.01 -15.27
N TRP A 101 18.59 -9.15 -15.62
CA TRP A 101 17.56 -9.94 -14.92
C TRP A 101 16.33 -10.09 -15.83
N GLU A 102 15.47 -11.06 -15.54
CA GLU A 102 14.23 -11.31 -16.26
C GLU A 102 12.98 -11.22 -15.38
N GLU A 103 12.76 -12.21 -14.53
CA GLU A 103 11.50 -12.41 -13.81
C GLU A 103 11.70 -12.27 -12.30
N ILE A 104 11.14 -11.21 -11.73
CA ILE A 104 11.23 -10.90 -10.30
C ILE A 104 9.93 -11.31 -9.62
N GLU A 105 10.03 -12.22 -8.65
CA GLU A 105 8.94 -12.60 -7.78
C GLU A 105 8.96 -11.75 -6.50
N ASP A 106 7.78 -11.33 -6.08
CA ASP A 106 7.58 -10.66 -4.80
C ASP A 106 6.54 -11.37 -3.94
N THR A 107 6.76 -11.36 -2.63
CA THR A 107 5.78 -11.83 -1.65
C THR A 107 5.84 -10.93 -0.42
N ARG A 108 4.68 -10.66 0.18
CA ARG A 108 4.55 -9.80 1.36
C ARG A 108 3.55 -10.38 2.34
N ILE A 109 3.91 -10.36 3.61
CA ILE A 109 2.99 -10.55 4.74
C ILE A 109 3.04 -9.28 5.60
N SER A 110 1.90 -8.80 6.08
CA SER A 110 1.82 -7.61 6.93
C SER A 110 0.73 -7.74 7.98
N LEU A 111 0.99 -7.22 9.17
CA LEU A 111 -0.05 -6.95 10.17
C LEU A 111 -0.43 -5.49 10.07
N VAL A 112 -1.72 -5.15 10.15
CA VAL A 112 -2.21 -3.77 10.05
C VAL A 112 -2.97 -3.46 11.32
N GLY A 113 -2.35 -2.73 12.25
CA GLY A 113 -3.00 -2.21 13.45
C GLY A 113 -3.46 -0.77 13.25
N ARG A 114 -4.70 -0.47 13.60
CA ARG A 114 -5.24 0.89 13.66
C ARG A 114 -5.83 1.10 15.04
N PHE A 115 -5.45 2.18 15.71
CA PHE A 115 -5.87 2.45 17.08
C PHE A 115 -6.23 3.91 17.28
N GLY A 116 -7.44 4.19 17.76
CA GLY A 116 -7.85 5.53 18.16
C GLY A 116 -7.33 5.90 19.55
N PHE A 117 -6.90 7.14 19.75
CA PHE A 117 -6.57 7.68 21.06
C PHE A 117 -7.15 9.08 21.26
N GLY A 118 -7.55 9.40 22.50
CA GLY A 118 -8.34 10.60 22.78
C GLY A 118 -9.59 10.69 21.88
N GLU A 119 -10.09 11.89 21.63
CA GLU A 119 -11.28 12.11 20.78
C GLU A 119 -10.95 12.22 19.28
N ARG A 120 -9.70 12.56 18.93
CA ARG A 120 -9.33 12.97 17.56
C ARG A 120 -8.08 12.30 17.00
N GLY A 121 -7.33 11.57 17.83
CA GLY A 121 -6.08 10.94 17.43
C GLY A 121 -6.27 9.52 16.91
N SER A 122 -5.39 9.10 16.01
CA SER A 122 -5.23 7.71 15.58
C SER A 122 -3.77 7.36 15.33
N ILE A 123 -3.40 6.11 15.58
CA ILE A 123 -2.11 5.52 15.24
C ILE A 123 -2.35 4.36 14.27
N ILE A 124 -1.51 4.24 13.26
CA ILE A 124 -1.42 3.07 12.39
C ILE A 124 -0.04 2.43 12.52
N LEU A 125 0.01 1.11 12.61
CA LEU A 125 1.23 0.30 12.66
C LEU A 125 1.12 -0.81 11.62
N ILE A 126 2.12 -0.91 10.75
CA ILE A 126 2.18 -1.92 9.70
C ILE A 126 3.57 -2.57 9.67
N PRO A 127 3.87 -3.50 10.59
CA PRO A 127 5.03 -4.37 10.42
C PRO A 127 4.80 -5.32 9.24
N SER A 128 5.86 -5.55 8.48
CA SER A 128 5.81 -6.37 7.28
C SER A 128 7.10 -7.15 7.06
N ALA A 129 6.96 -8.34 6.50
CA ALA A 129 8.04 -9.14 5.96
C ALA A 129 7.81 -9.29 4.46
N ARG A 130 8.87 -9.16 3.67
CA ARG A 130 8.84 -9.23 2.22
C ARG A 130 9.94 -10.11 1.70
N TYR A 131 9.69 -10.69 0.54
CA TYR A 131 10.68 -11.31 -0.31
C TYR A 131 10.62 -10.65 -1.66
N ASN A 132 11.77 -10.27 -2.22
CA ASN A 132 11.90 -9.86 -3.62
C ASN A 132 13.14 -10.54 -4.19
N GLY A 133 12.95 -11.37 -5.21
CA GLY A 133 14.05 -12.09 -5.82
C GLY A 133 13.70 -12.54 -7.22
N GLU A 134 14.72 -12.65 -8.06
CA GLU A 134 14.61 -13.29 -9.35
C GLU A 134 14.26 -14.77 -9.19
N LYS A 135 13.53 -15.31 -10.16
CA LYS A 135 13.24 -16.73 -10.25
C LYS A 135 14.55 -17.54 -10.11
N ASP A 136 14.50 -18.61 -9.31
CA ASP A 136 15.66 -19.46 -8.99
C ASP A 136 16.75 -18.83 -8.09
N SER A 137 16.53 -17.64 -7.51
CA SER A 137 17.38 -17.13 -6.41
C SER A 137 17.11 -17.86 -5.08
N LYS A 138 18.11 -17.91 -4.18
CA LYS A 138 17.91 -18.47 -2.82
C LYS A 138 16.94 -17.61 -2.02
N SER A 139 15.82 -18.20 -1.62
CA SER A 139 14.72 -17.54 -0.90
C SER A 139 15.12 -16.79 0.40
N SER A 140 16.26 -17.13 1.02
CA SER A 140 16.75 -16.43 2.23
C SER A 140 17.30 -15.04 1.94
N ASP A 141 17.86 -14.81 0.75
CA ASP A 141 18.77 -13.68 0.50
C ASP A 141 18.04 -12.48 -0.12
N GLY A 142 16.77 -12.64 -0.50
CA GLY A 142 15.88 -11.56 -0.97
C GLY A 142 14.92 -11.03 0.11
N ARG A 143 15.08 -11.42 1.38
CA ARG A 143 14.14 -11.09 2.45
C ARG A 143 14.41 -9.72 3.06
N THR A 144 13.36 -8.94 3.23
CA THR A 144 13.40 -7.67 3.94
C THR A 144 12.30 -7.59 4.98
N TYR A 145 12.56 -6.83 6.05
CA TYR A 145 11.63 -6.58 7.13
C TYR A 145 11.48 -5.08 7.33
N GLY A 146 10.30 -4.65 7.71
CA GLY A 146 10.14 -3.25 8.06
C GLY A 146 8.83 -2.90 8.72
N LEU A 147 8.75 -1.65 9.15
CA LEU A 147 7.64 -1.09 9.88
C LEU A 147 7.25 0.23 9.23
N PHE A 148 5.96 0.36 8.93
CA PHE A 148 5.33 1.67 8.85
C PHE A 148 4.65 2.01 10.16
N ALA A 149 4.87 3.22 10.65
CA ALA A 149 4.15 3.77 11.78
C ALA A 149 3.73 5.21 11.47
N ALA A 150 2.50 5.58 11.79
CA ALA A 150 2.09 6.98 11.70
C ALA A 150 1.09 7.33 12.80
N ALA A 151 1.13 8.58 13.23
CA ALA A 151 0.14 9.19 14.10
C ALA A 151 -0.54 10.31 13.34
N ALA A 152 -1.86 10.39 13.44
CA ALA A 152 -2.65 11.42 12.77
C ALA A 152 -3.72 12.00 13.69
N TRP A 153 -4.08 13.26 13.45
CA TRP A 153 -5.11 13.96 14.18
C TRP A 153 -6.15 14.51 13.22
N ARG A 154 -7.41 14.31 13.58
CA ARG A 154 -8.55 14.97 12.94
C ARG A 154 -8.60 16.44 13.38
N LEU A 155 -8.08 17.33 12.54
CA LEU A 155 -8.01 18.78 12.82
C LEU A 155 -9.36 19.46 12.56
N SER A 156 -10.13 18.96 11.61
CA SER A 156 -11.49 19.39 11.29
C SER A 156 -12.34 18.18 10.87
N PRO A 157 -13.66 18.33 10.63
CA PRO A 157 -14.47 17.27 10.02
C PRO A 157 -13.91 16.71 8.71
N ASP A 158 -13.17 17.55 7.97
CA ASP A 158 -12.73 17.27 6.61
C ASP A 158 -11.23 17.03 6.48
N LEU A 159 -10.44 17.25 7.54
CA LEU A 159 -8.98 17.15 7.49
C LEU A 159 -8.44 16.29 8.63
N THR A 160 -7.79 15.19 8.25
CA THR A 160 -6.92 14.40 9.11
C THR A 160 -5.50 14.48 8.56
N ILE A 161 -4.53 14.78 9.43
CA ILE A 161 -3.14 14.90 9.02
C ILE A 161 -2.22 14.45 10.15
N GLY A 162 -1.05 13.92 9.80
CA GLY A 162 0.01 13.73 10.77
C GLY A 162 1.27 13.07 10.21
N PRO A 163 2.34 13.04 11.01
CA PRO A 163 3.61 12.46 10.63
C PRO A 163 3.56 10.93 10.69
N GLY A 164 4.36 10.32 9.83
CA GLY A 164 4.69 8.91 9.88
C GLY A 164 6.15 8.67 9.50
N ILE A 165 6.54 7.42 9.63
CA ILE A 165 7.88 6.94 9.34
C ILE A 165 7.80 5.53 8.77
N GLY A 166 8.62 5.28 7.75
CA GLY A 166 8.94 3.95 7.27
C GLY A 166 10.37 3.58 7.65
N VAL A 167 10.56 2.39 8.21
CA VAL A 167 11.87 1.83 8.56
C VAL A 167 11.96 0.42 7.99
N PHE A 168 12.86 0.19 7.03
CA PHE A 168 12.97 -1.07 6.30
C PHE A 168 14.42 -1.51 6.20
N SER A 169 14.68 -2.81 6.38
CA SER A 169 15.97 -3.41 6.03
C SER A 169 16.15 -3.42 4.52
N ARG A 170 17.41 -3.43 4.08
CA ARG A 170 17.79 -3.67 2.68
C ARG A 170 18.29 -5.09 2.48
N ILE A 171 18.43 -5.51 1.23
CA ILE A 171 18.81 -6.88 0.85
C ILE A 171 20.28 -7.19 1.17
N GLU A 172 21.21 -6.25 0.91
CA GLU A 172 22.62 -6.45 1.28
C GLU A 172 22.93 -5.85 2.63
N ASP A 173 22.87 -4.52 2.75
CA ASP A 173 23.18 -3.87 4.01
C ASP A 173 22.56 -2.48 4.14
N GLY A 174 22.17 -2.19 5.38
CA GLY A 174 21.62 -0.91 5.80
C GLY A 174 20.13 -0.91 6.08
N THR A 175 19.69 0.22 6.61
CA THR A 175 18.28 0.48 6.90
C THR A 175 17.86 1.71 6.12
N GLN A 176 16.75 1.59 5.41
CA GLN A 176 16.10 2.71 4.78
C GLN A 176 15.10 3.32 5.77
N VAL A 177 15.32 4.58 6.13
CA VAL A 177 14.40 5.37 6.94
C VAL A 177 13.88 6.53 6.10
N PHE A 178 12.56 6.72 6.08
CA PHE A 178 11.96 7.82 5.35
C PHE A 178 10.73 8.39 6.07
N PRO A 179 10.61 9.73 6.11
CA PRO A 179 9.44 10.38 6.68
C PRO A 179 8.23 10.20 5.75
N ILE A 180 7.05 10.20 6.36
CA ILE A 180 5.77 10.10 5.66
C ILE A 180 4.87 11.20 6.17
N LEU A 181 4.10 11.79 5.26
CA LEU A 181 2.96 12.61 5.63
C LEU A 181 1.70 11.78 5.40
N VAL A 182 0.96 11.51 6.46
CA VAL A 182 -0.41 11.00 6.36
C VAL A 182 -1.31 12.20 6.20
N ILE A 183 -2.09 12.23 5.13
CA ILE A 183 -3.14 13.21 4.91
C ILE A 183 -4.40 12.50 4.41
N ASP A 184 -5.55 12.96 4.86
CA ASP A 184 -6.86 12.69 4.30
C ASP A 184 -7.66 13.99 4.41
N TRP A 185 -7.86 14.65 3.28
CA TRP A 185 -8.42 15.98 3.20
C TRP A 185 -9.53 16.06 2.16
N ASN A 186 -10.76 16.19 2.63
CA ASN A 186 -11.90 16.56 1.80
C ASN A 186 -11.83 18.07 1.54
N ILE A 187 -11.24 18.44 0.40
CA ILE A 187 -11.11 19.85 -0.03
C ILE A 187 -12.50 20.44 -0.31
N SER A 188 -13.42 19.61 -0.80
CA SER A 188 -14.83 19.91 -1.02
C SER A 188 -15.65 18.61 -1.03
N GLU A 189 -16.96 18.70 -1.20
CA GLU A 189 -17.86 17.54 -1.29
C GLU A 189 -17.44 16.47 -2.32
N ARG A 190 -16.74 16.87 -3.38
CA ARG A 190 -16.34 15.96 -4.46
C ARG A 190 -14.83 15.77 -4.60
N TRP A 191 -14.00 16.54 -3.88
CA TRP A 191 -12.55 16.48 -4.02
C TRP A 191 -11.90 16.01 -2.73
N ASN A 192 -11.09 14.96 -2.84
CA ASN A 192 -10.32 14.40 -1.72
C ASN A 192 -8.83 14.32 -2.08
N LEU A 193 -7.95 14.79 -1.20
CA LEU A 193 -6.52 14.55 -1.26
C LEU A 193 -6.13 13.61 -0.12
N SER A 194 -5.56 12.45 -0.46
CA SER A 194 -5.19 11.45 0.53
C SER A 194 -3.84 10.78 0.26
N THR A 195 -3.24 10.30 1.34
CA THR A 195 -2.11 9.37 1.30
C THR A 195 -2.65 7.96 1.09
N GLY A 196 -2.44 7.39 -0.09
CA GLY A 196 -2.96 6.09 -0.48
C GLY A 196 -1.97 4.96 -0.28
N ARG A 197 -2.52 3.74 -0.19
CA ARG A 197 -1.75 2.50 -0.38
C ARG A 197 -1.19 2.46 -1.82
N GLY A 198 -0.04 1.83 -1.96
CA GLY A 198 0.60 1.47 -3.23
C GLY A 198 -0.36 1.00 -4.33
N LEU A 199 0.02 1.18 -5.59
CA LEU A 199 -0.42 0.30 -6.68
C LEU A 199 0.54 -0.90 -6.60
N ALA A 200 0.02 -2.12 -6.75
CA ALA A 200 0.81 -3.35 -6.71
C ALA A 200 1.73 -3.49 -5.48
N SER A 201 2.86 -4.17 -5.65
CA SER A 201 3.87 -4.52 -4.63
C SER A 201 4.76 -3.34 -4.20
N SER A 202 4.32 -2.10 -4.42
CA SER A 202 5.13 -0.91 -4.15
C SER A 202 5.44 -0.71 -2.66
N GLN A 203 6.62 -0.14 -2.41
CA GLN A 203 7.20 -0.12 -1.07
C GLN A 203 6.83 1.08 -0.20
N GLY A 204 6.25 2.16 -0.74
CA GLY A 204 5.98 3.41 -0.02
C GLY A 204 4.61 4.04 -0.32
N PRO A 205 4.14 4.95 0.55
CA PRO A 205 2.86 5.63 0.36
C PRO A 205 2.91 6.58 -0.84
N GLY A 206 1.79 6.68 -1.57
CA GLY A 206 1.61 7.65 -2.65
C GLY A 206 0.64 8.76 -2.26
N LEU A 207 0.67 9.88 -2.98
CA LEU A 207 -0.35 10.91 -2.89
C LEU A 207 -1.39 10.71 -3.98
N ARG A 208 -2.66 10.88 -3.64
CA ARG A 208 -3.78 10.75 -4.57
C ARG A 208 -4.74 11.91 -4.40
N LEU A 209 -5.00 12.62 -5.49
CA LEU A 209 -6.12 13.54 -5.62
C LEU A 209 -7.27 12.81 -6.32
N SER A 210 -8.45 12.77 -5.72
CA SER A 210 -9.63 12.09 -6.26
C SER A 210 -10.78 13.07 -6.45
N TYR A 211 -11.54 12.89 -7.53
CA TYR A 211 -12.76 13.63 -7.85
C TYR A 211 -13.94 12.66 -7.98
N GLN A 212 -14.95 12.81 -7.15
CA GLN A 212 -16.19 12.03 -7.21
C GLN A 212 -17.09 12.58 -8.33
N ALA A 213 -17.12 11.90 -9.47
CA ALA A 213 -17.93 12.31 -10.62
C ALA A 213 -19.43 12.06 -10.37
N ASN A 214 -19.76 10.93 -9.77
CA ASN A 214 -21.10 10.54 -9.31
C ASN A 214 -20.98 9.43 -8.25
N GLU A 215 -22.08 8.88 -7.74
CA GLU A 215 -22.09 7.86 -6.68
C GLU A 215 -21.26 6.59 -6.97
N ARG A 216 -20.98 6.29 -8.26
CA ARG A 216 -20.29 5.05 -8.68
C ARG A 216 -18.96 5.28 -9.37
N TRP A 217 -18.65 6.52 -9.75
CA TRP A 217 -17.46 6.84 -10.52
C TRP A 217 -16.64 7.92 -9.84
N SER A 218 -15.36 7.64 -9.69
CA SER A 218 -14.36 8.64 -9.33
C SER A 218 -13.21 8.68 -10.34
N LEU A 219 -12.68 9.87 -10.54
CA LEU A 219 -11.44 10.09 -11.27
C LEU A 219 -10.33 10.36 -10.26
N GLY A 220 -9.09 10.07 -10.61
CA GLY A 220 -7.97 10.32 -9.73
C GLY A 220 -6.69 10.66 -10.46
N LEU A 221 -5.82 11.40 -9.79
CA LEU A 221 -4.42 11.62 -10.16
C LEU A 221 -3.57 11.15 -8.98
N ALA A 222 -2.65 10.23 -9.22
CA ALA A 222 -1.80 9.66 -8.19
C ALA A 222 -0.33 9.73 -8.58
N GLY A 223 0.51 10.13 -7.63
CA GLY A 223 1.97 10.18 -7.78
C GLY A 223 2.64 9.48 -6.61
N ARG A 224 3.71 8.74 -6.88
CA ARG A 224 4.54 8.14 -5.82
C ARG A 224 5.98 7.95 -6.23
N TYR A 225 6.83 7.68 -5.25
CA TYR A 225 8.21 7.24 -5.46
C TYR A 225 8.29 5.72 -5.27
N GLU A 226 8.87 5.03 -6.24
CA GLU A 226 9.12 3.59 -6.21
C GLU A 226 10.62 3.33 -6.14
N ASN A 227 10.99 2.36 -5.29
CA ASN A 227 12.35 1.88 -5.12
C ASN A 227 12.26 0.39 -4.76
N ILE A 228 12.42 -0.46 -5.77
CA ILE A 228 12.31 -1.90 -5.64
C ILE A 228 13.72 -2.46 -5.71
N GLU A 229 14.13 -3.17 -4.66
CA GLU A 229 15.38 -3.94 -4.61
C GLU A 229 15.02 -5.42 -4.63
N PHE A 230 15.74 -6.21 -5.41
CA PHE A 230 15.53 -7.65 -5.53
C PHE A 230 16.88 -8.38 -5.64
N ARG A 231 16.91 -9.59 -5.10
CA ARG A 231 18.06 -10.49 -5.19
C ARG A 231 18.10 -11.12 -6.59
N LEU A 232 19.26 -11.14 -7.24
CA LEU A 232 19.44 -11.76 -8.55
C LEU A 232 19.65 -13.27 -8.42
N ASP A 233 19.42 -13.98 -9.52
CA ASP A 233 19.62 -15.42 -9.61
C ASP A 233 21.09 -15.83 -9.36
N GLU A 234 21.35 -17.12 -9.11
CA GLU A 234 22.73 -17.60 -8.87
C GLU A 234 23.49 -17.94 -10.15
N ASN A 235 22.80 -18.00 -11.29
CA ASN A 235 23.34 -18.51 -12.55
C ASN A 235 23.39 -17.46 -13.68
N GLY A 236 22.88 -16.25 -13.44
CA GLY A 236 22.83 -15.16 -14.42
C GLY A 236 24.11 -14.35 -14.48
N THR A 237 24.03 -13.18 -15.11
CA THR A 237 25.21 -12.34 -15.42
C THR A 237 25.85 -11.73 -14.18
N THR A 238 25.08 -11.56 -13.11
CA THR A 238 25.55 -11.06 -11.81
C THR A 238 25.06 -11.99 -10.69
N PRO A 239 25.72 -13.15 -10.51
CA PRO A 239 25.30 -14.17 -9.56
C PRO A 239 25.07 -13.62 -8.15
N SER A 240 23.88 -13.84 -7.62
CA SER A 240 23.45 -13.42 -6.28
C SER A 240 23.61 -11.92 -6.03
N GLY A 241 23.70 -11.09 -7.07
CA GLY A 241 23.77 -9.64 -6.93
C GLY A 241 22.45 -9.01 -6.50
N VAL A 242 22.39 -7.68 -6.53
CA VAL A 242 21.16 -6.92 -6.26
C VAL A 242 20.83 -6.01 -7.44
N GLY A 243 19.66 -6.27 -8.02
CA GLY A 243 19.00 -5.38 -8.95
C GLY A 243 18.17 -4.34 -8.21
N ARG A 244 18.06 -3.15 -8.79
CA ARG A 244 17.23 -2.06 -8.27
C ARG A 244 16.56 -1.30 -9.39
N ASP A 245 15.25 -1.13 -9.27
CA ASP A 245 14.42 -0.28 -10.14
C ASP A 245 13.84 0.89 -9.32
N GLN A 246 14.04 2.11 -9.80
CA GLN A 246 13.58 3.34 -9.15
C GLN A 246 12.83 4.21 -10.16
N SER A 247 11.66 4.70 -9.76
CA SER A 247 10.85 5.56 -10.63
C SER A 247 9.87 6.44 -9.84
N ILE A 248 9.27 7.39 -10.53
CA ILE A 248 8.18 8.22 -10.02
C ILE A 248 6.99 8.06 -10.98
N PRO A 249 6.10 7.07 -10.78
CA PRO A 249 4.87 6.96 -11.56
C PRO A 249 3.93 8.11 -11.21
N LEU A 250 3.40 8.77 -12.24
CA LEU A 250 2.31 9.73 -12.18
C LEU A 250 1.19 9.26 -13.11
N VAL A 251 0.07 8.85 -12.51
CA VAL A 251 -1.01 8.19 -13.24
C VAL A 251 -2.36 8.87 -13.01
N ALA A 252 -3.12 9.00 -14.08
CA ALA A 252 -4.55 9.28 -14.01
C ALA A 252 -5.31 7.94 -13.90
N SER A 253 -6.43 7.93 -13.18
CA SER A 253 -7.25 6.73 -12.98
C SER A 253 -8.74 7.03 -13.10
N ALA A 254 -9.49 6.06 -13.60
CA ALA A 254 -10.95 6.01 -13.51
C ALA A 254 -11.34 4.79 -12.67
N VAL A 255 -12.10 5.03 -11.60
CA VAL A 255 -12.53 4.00 -10.66
C VAL A 255 -14.04 3.87 -10.73
N TRP A 256 -14.50 2.63 -10.88
CA TRP A 256 -15.89 2.25 -10.85
C TRP A 256 -16.20 1.40 -9.61
N GLU A 257 -17.12 1.89 -8.80
CA GLU A 257 -17.60 1.29 -7.55
C GLU A 257 -19.12 1.11 -7.65
N PRO A 258 -19.61 0.04 -8.30
CA PRO A 258 -21.04 -0.19 -8.47
C PRO A 258 -21.78 -0.47 -7.15
N ASN A 259 -21.06 -0.95 -6.14
CA ASN A 259 -21.55 -1.25 -4.79
C ASN A 259 -20.37 -1.25 -3.80
N PRO A 260 -20.63 -1.32 -2.47
CA PRO A 260 -19.56 -1.31 -1.46
C PRO A 260 -18.60 -2.51 -1.49
N THR A 261 -18.92 -3.58 -2.20
CA THR A 261 -18.11 -4.81 -2.29
C THR A 261 -17.14 -4.78 -3.45
N VAL A 262 -17.46 -4.12 -4.56
CA VAL A 262 -16.67 -4.20 -5.81
C VAL A 262 -16.10 -2.84 -6.16
N LYS A 263 -14.80 -2.80 -6.42
CA LYS A 263 -14.10 -1.65 -6.97
C LYS A 263 -13.22 -2.09 -8.12
N LEU A 264 -13.42 -1.50 -9.30
CA LEU A 264 -12.59 -1.70 -10.48
C LEU A 264 -11.89 -0.39 -10.83
N SER A 265 -10.61 -0.44 -11.20
CA SER A 265 -9.85 0.74 -11.60
C SER A 265 -9.14 0.48 -12.92
N LEU A 266 -9.14 1.47 -13.79
CA LEU A 266 -8.21 1.58 -14.92
C LEU A 266 -7.32 2.80 -14.68
N PHE A 267 -6.06 2.71 -15.08
CA PHE A 267 -5.12 3.82 -14.95
C PHE A 267 -4.16 3.89 -16.14
N GLY A 268 -3.62 5.09 -16.37
CA GLY A 268 -2.63 5.38 -17.39
C GLY A 268 -1.82 6.62 -17.04
N GLY A 269 -0.55 6.65 -17.43
CA GLY A 269 0.36 7.74 -17.08
C GLY A 269 1.78 7.50 -17.56
N LEU A 270 2.72 8.11 -16.84
CA LEU A 270 4.15 8.08 -17.14
C LEU A 270 4.95 7.78 -15.87
N GLU A 271 6.02 7.00 -16.00
CA GLU A 271 7.06 6.86 -15.00
C GLU A 271 8.19 7.84 -15.28
N PHE A 272 8.54 8.67 -14.29
CA PHE A 272 9.58 9.68 -14.42
C PHE A 272 10.81 9.36 -13.57
N GLY A 273 11.96 9.93 -13.95
CA GLY A 273 13.18 9.84 -13.14
C GLY A 273 13.72 8.41 -13.00
N GLY A 274 13.43 7.58 -13.99
CA GLY A 274 13.74 6.16 -14.03
C GLY A 274 15.21 5.84 -13.89
N LYS A 275 15.54 4.88 -13.01
CA LYS A 275 16.91 4.38 -12.82
C LYS A 275 16.91 2.89 -12.55
N LEU A 276 17.78 2.20 -13.28
CA LEU A 276 18.15 0.81 -13.02
C LEU A 276 19.55 0.77 -12.42
N LYS A 277 19.76 -0.01 -11.36
CA LYS A 277 21.07 -0.21 -10.75
C LYS A 277 21.36 -1.68 -10.52
N LEU A 278 22.65 -1.98 -10.58
CA LEU A 278 23.18 -3.31 -10.41
C LEU A 278 24.33 -3.28 -9.41
N LYS A 279 24.26 -4.21 -8.45
CA LYS A 279 25.30 -4.44 -7.44
C LYS A 279 25.68 -5.91 -7.42
N ASP A 280 26.92 -6.20 -7.01
CA ASP A 280 27.36 -7.57 -6.77
C ASP A 280 26.82 -8.11 -5.42
N PHE A 281 27.15 -9.37 -5.12
CA PHE A 281 26.77 -10.07 -3.89
C PHE A 281 27.39 -9.49 -2.61
N SER A 282 28.40 -8.61 -2.73
CA SER A 282 29.03 -7.92 -1.62
C SER A 282 28.44 -6.53 -1.39
N GLY A 283 27.47 -6.14 -2.23
CA GLY A 283 26.85 -4.81 -2.23
C GLY A 283 27.67 -3.73 -2.95
N GLU A 284 28.78 -4.10 -3.59
CA GLU A 284 29.60 -3.21 -4.42
C GLU A 284 28.85 -2.84 -5.70
N PHE A 285 29.02 -1.58 -6.12
CA PHE A 285 28.35 -1.05 -7.29
C PHE A 285 28.98 -1.56 -8.58
N ILE A 286 28.17 -2.14 -9.47
CA ILE A 286 28.61 -2.60 -10.79
C ILE A 286 28.25 -1.55 -11.85
N SER A 287 26.96 -1.19 -11.93
CA SER A 287 26.47 -0.32 -13.00
C SER A 287 25.15 0.39 -12.62
N GLU A 288 24.89 1.52 -13.25
CA GLU A 288 23.65 2.28 -13.19
C GLU A 288 23.34 2.78 -14.59
N THR A 289 22.07 2.76 -14.96
CA THR A 289 21.57 3.43 -16.16
C THR A 289 20.27 4.16 -15.84
N LYS A 290 20.04 5.29 -16.49
CA LYS A 290 18.77 6.03 -16.44
C LYS A 290 17.94 5.64 -17.65
N TYR A 291 16.62 5.70 -17.52
CA TYR A 291 15.73 5.51 -18.66
C TYR A 291 14.82 6.72 -18.89
N ASP A 292 14.37 6.87 -20.14
CA ASP A 292 13.44 7.92 -20.51
C ASP A 292 12.06 7.75 -19.85
N PRO A 293 11.26 8.82 -19.73
CA PRO A 293 9.92 8.69 -19.19
C PRO A 293 9.11 7.61 -19.90
N ALA A 294 8.67 6.60 -19.15
CA ALA A 294 8.06 5.40 -19.72
C ALA A 294 6.53 5.44 -19.58
N PRO A 295 5.75 5.28 -20.66
CA PRO A 295 4.31 5.08 -20.57
C PRO A 295 3.97 3.85 -19.72
N ILE A 296 3.04 4.04 -18.78
CA ILE A 296 2.52 2.98 -17.93
C ILE A 296 0.98 3.01 -17.92
N PHE A 297 0.36 1.85 -18.01
CA PHE A 297 -1.09 1.71 -17.89
C PHE A 297 -1.48 0.33 -17.36
N GLY A 298 -2.71 0.19 -16.90
CA GLY A 298 -3.16 -1.06 -16.33
C GLY A 298 -4.52 -0.98 -15.68
N GLY A 299 -4.82 -2.01 -14.90
CA GLY A 299 -6.07 -2.11 -14.19
C GLY A 299 -5.94 -2.91 -12.91
N THR A 300 -6.81 -2.60 -11.96
CA THR A 300 -6.90 -3.30 -10.67
C THR A 300 -8.35 -3.61 -10.33
N PHE A 301 -8.54 -4.60 -9.47
CA PHE A 301 -9.79 -4.87 -8.81
C PHE A 301 -9.59 -4.96 -7.29
N GLU A 302 -10.64 -4.67 -6.54
CA GLU A 302 -10.72 -4.89 -5.10
C GLU A 302 -12.12 -5.41 -4.77
N LEU A 303 -12.17 -6.47 -3.98
CA LEU A 303 -13.37 -7.09 -3.44
C LEU A 303 -13.34 -7.01 -1.92
N ARG A 304 -14.43 -6.53 -1.31
CA ARG A 304 -14.58 -6.41 0.16
C ARG A 304 -15.89 -7.01 0.65
N PHE A 305 -15.82 -7.92 1.60
CA PHE A 305 -16.97 -8.64 2.15
C PHE A 305 -16.79 -8.97 3.63
#